data_AF-A0AAD6L3Z0-F1
#
_entry.id   AF-A0AAD6L3Z0-F1
#
_cell.length_a   1.000
_cell.length_b   1.000
_cell.length_c   1.000
_cell.angle_alpha   90.00
_cell.angle_beta   90.00
_cell.angle_gamma   90.00
#
_symmetry.space_group_name_H-M   'P 1'
#
loop_
_entity.id
_entity.type
_entity.pdbx_description
1 polymer ?
#
loop_
_entity_poly.entity_id
_entity_poly.type
_entity_poly.pdbx_seq_one_letter_code
_entity_poly.pdbx_strand_id
1 'polypeptide(L)' 'MGIYLSSPKTEKFSENGENGRLRYGLSSMQGWRATMEDAHAAITDLDSTTSFFGVYDGHGGKACK' A
#
# COMPACT_ATOMS: atom_id res chain seq x y z
N MET A 1 -6.86 -18.81 17.90
CA MET A 1 -6.21 -18.77 16.57
C MET A 1 -5.41 -17.48 16.52
N GLY A 2 -4.10 -17.54 16.32
CA GLY A 2 -3.21 -16.38 16.44
C GLY A 2 -3.35 -15.38 15.28
N ILE A 3 -2.50 -14.35 15.28
CA ILE A 3 -2.44 -13.27 14.27
C ILE A 3 -2.03 -13.74 12.85
N TYR A 4 -1.72 -15.03 12.68
CA TYR A 4 -1.23 -15.62 11.44
C TYR A 4 -2.25 -16.59 10.82
N LEU A 5 -2.31 -16.60 9.49
CA LEU A 5 -3.06 -17.55 8.68
C LEU A 5 -2.32 -18.89 8.56
N SER A 6 -3.05 -19.95 8.22
CA SER A 6 -2.48 -21.28 7.93
C SER A 6 -1.68 -21.33 6.62
N SER A 7 -1.96 -20.42 5.69
CA SER A 7 -1.22 -20.22 4.44
C SER A 7 -1.19 -18.72 4.10
N PRO A 8 -0.19 -18.23 3.35
CA PRO A 8 -0.10 -16.83 3.02
C PRO A 8 -1.11 -16.47 1.93
N LYS A 9 -1.71 -15.29 2.03
CA LYS A 9 -2.39 -14.66 0.91
C LYS A 9 -1.36 -14.01 -0.01
N THR A 10 -1.19 -14.59 -1.18
CA THR A 10 -0.17 -14.19 -2.16
C THR A 10 -0.69 -13.28 -3.28
N GLU A 11 -1.98 -12.97 -3.27
CA GLU A 11 -2.59 -12.01 -4.19
C GLU A 11 -1.87 -10.66 -4.12
N LYS A 12 -1.57 -10.10 -5.28
CA LYS A 12 -0.86 -8.83 -5.44
C LYS A 12 -1.86 -7.76 -5.87
N PHE A 13 -1.92 -6.68 -5.10
CA PHE A 13 -2.63 -5.48 -5.51
C PHE A 13 -1.60 -4.52 -6.09
N SER A 14 -1.54 -4.48 -7.42
CA SER A 14 -0.56 -3.69 -8.16
C SER A 14 -1.24 -2.50 -8.82
N GLU A 15 -0.59 -1.34 -8.73
CA GLU A 15 -1.04 -0.10 -9.35
C GLU A 15 0.16 0.58 -10.02
N ASN A 16 -0.11 1.33 -11.07
CA ASN A 16 0.91 2.08 -11.80
C ASN A 16 0.28 3.34 -12.39
N GLY A 17 1.13 4.31 -12.70
CA GLY A 17 0.68 5.55 -13.30
C GLY A 17 1.85 6.43 -13.73
N GLU A 18 1.54 7.53 -14.36
CA GLU A 18 2.52 8.47 -14.88
C GLU A 18 1.93 9.87 -15.02
N ASN A 19 2.82 10.85 -15.09
CA ASN A 19 2.53 12.19 -15.58
C ASN A 19 3.66 12.64 -16.53
N GLY A 20 3.64 13.90 -16.96
CA GLY A 20 4.68 14.43 -17.85
C GLY A 20 6.10 14.50 -17.24
N ARG A 21 6.27 14.14 -15.97
CA ARG A 21 7.53 14.30 -15.21
C ARG A 21 8.09 12.97 -14.71
N LEU A 22 7.23 12.00 -14.38
CA LEU A 22 7.65 10.71 -13.82
C LEU A 22 6.66 9.58 -14.16
N ARG A 23 7.12 8.36 -13.92
CA ARG A 23 6.33 7.12 -13.94
C ARG A 23 6.50 6.39 -12.61
N TYR A 24 5.46 5.74 -12.12
CA TYR A 24 5.51 4.94 -10.91
C TYR A 24 4.82 3.58 -11.09
N GLY A 25 5.22 2.64 -10.23
CA GLY A 25 4.54 1.36 -10.04
C GLY A 25 4.68 0.95 -8.59
N LEU A 26 3.65 0.31 -8.06
CA LEU A 26 3.60 -0.21 -6.70
C LEU A 26 2.86 -1.55 -6.67
N SER A 27 3.13 -2.35 -5.65
CA SER A 27 2.40 -3.59 -5.39
C SER A 27 2.36 -3.88 -3.90
N SER A 28 1.24 -4.37 -3.41
CA SER A 28 1.05 -4.76 -2.00
C SER A 28 0.53 -6.20 -1.88
N MET A 29 0.82 -6.85 -0.75
CA MET A 29 0.45 -8.24 -0.47
C MET A 29 0.30 -8.47 1.03
N GLN A 30 -0.82 -9.08 1.46
CA GLN A 30 -1.11 -9.37 2.87
C GLN A 30 -0.17 -10.40 3.49
N GLY A 31 0.23 -11.42 2.72
CA GLY A 31 1.10 -12.48 3.22
C GLY A 31 0.41 -13.30 4.33
N TRP A 32 1.13 -13.53 5.42
CA TRP A 32 0.72 -14.44 6.50
C TRP A 32 -0.17 -13.79 7.56
N ARG A 33 -0.29 -12.46 7.59
CA ARG A 33 -1.10 -11.75 8.58
C ARG A 33 -2.59 -12.02 8.34
N ALA A 34 -3.40 -12.05 9.40
CA ALA A 34 -4.85 -12.23 9.27
C ALA A 34 -5.54 -11.04 8.55
N THR A 35 -5.01 -9.84 8.75
CA THR A 35 -5.47 -8.57 8.15
C THR A 35 -4.34 -7.92 7.36
N MET A 36 -4.69 -7.23 6.28
CA MET A 36 -3.77 -6.33 5.57
C MET A 36 -3.89 -4.94 6.21
N GLU A 37 -2.88 -4.51 6.98
CA GLU A 37 -2.92 -3.22 7.69
C GLU A 37 -2.16 -2.13 6.94
N ASP A 38 -1.28 -2.49 6.00
CA ASP A 38 -0.58 -1.52 5.18
C ASP A 38 -1.54 -0.76 4.24
N ALA A 39 -1.20 0.49 4.00
CA ALA A 39 -1.84 1.35 3.02
C ALA A 39 -0.76 2.11 2.23
N HIS A 40 -1.14 2.72 1.11
CA HIS A 40 -0.24 3.56 0.34
C HIS A 40 -0.98 4.75 -0.26
N ALA A 41 -0.21 5.77 -0.67
CA ALA A 41 -0.68 6.90 -1.45
C ALA A 41 0.28 7.09 -2.63
N ALA A 42 -0.27 7.22 -3.84
CA ALA A 42 0.48 7.54 -5.05
C ALA A 42 -0.23 8.68 -5.78
N ILE A 43 0.25 9.91 -5.57
CA ILE A 43 -0.34 11.14 -6.10
C ILE A 43 0.71 11.80 -6.99
N THR A 44 0.54 11.69 -8.30
CA THR A 44 1.49 12.26 -9.28
C THR A 44 1.44 13.79 -9.31
N ASP A 45 0.28 14.38 -9.02
CA ASP A 45 0.04 15.82 -9.15
C ASP A 45 -0.66 16.33 -7.88
N LEU A 46 0.11 16.41 -6.79
CA LEU A 46 -0.36 16.97 -5.52
C LEU A 46 -0.51 18.50 -5.65
N ASP A 47 0.46 19.12 -6.31
CA ASP A 47 0.43 20.51 -6.75
C ASP A 47 1.15 20.64 -8.12
N SER A 48 1.38 21.87 -8.59
CA SER A 48 2.00 22.15 -9.89
C SER A 48 3.41 21.60 -10.05
N THR A 49 4.13 21.35 -8.95
CA THR A 49 5.55 20.97 -8.96
C THR A 49 5.87 19.75 -8.09
N THR A 50 4.91 19.24 -7.33
CA THR A 50 5.12 18.18 -6.34
C THR A 50 4.31 16.92 -6.67
N SER A 51 4.98 15.78 -6.51
CA SER A 51 4.36 14.46 -6.49
C SER A 51 4.56 13.85 -5.09
N PHE A 52 3.57 13.13 -4.59
CA PHE A 52 3.60 12.53 -3.26
C PHE A 52 3.41 11.02 -3.33
N PHE A 53 4.32 10.31 -2.67
CA PHE A 53 4.28 8.87 -2.53
C PHE A 53 4.50 8.51 -1.06
N GLY A 54 3.62 7.69 -0.50
CA GLY A 54 3.69 7.27 0.89
C GLY A 54 3.33 5.80 1.03
N VAL A 55 4.04 5.10 1.91
CA VAL A 55 3.71 3.74 2.34
C VAL A 55 3.53 3.78 3.85
N TYR A 56 2.40 3.26 4.31
CA TYR A 56 2.00 3.29 5.71
C TYR A 56 1.91 1.85 6.21
N ASP A 57 2.72 1.50 7.21
CA ASP A 57 2.71 0.18 7.84
C ASP A 57 1.83 0.24 9.10
N GLY A 58 0.59 -0.23 8.97
CA GLY A 58 -0.38 -0.23 10.05
C GLY A 58 -0.02 -1.25 11.14
N HIS A 59 -0.05 -0.83 12.40
CA HIS A 59 0.20 -1.69 13.56
C HIS A 59 -0.90 -1.54 14.61
N GLY A 60 -1.80 -2.53 14.69
CA GLY A 60 -2.85 -2.59 15.72
C GLY A 60 -4.26 -2.30 15.19
N GLY A 61 -4.48 -2.46 13.89
CA GLY A 61 -5.75 -2.24 13.22
C GLY A 61 -5.73 -1.08 12.22
N LYS A 62 -6.60 -1.14 11.21
CA LYS A 62 -6.73 -0.15 10.12
C LYS A 62 -7.16 1.27 10.55
N ALA A 63 -7.48 1.47 11.83
CA ALA A 63 -7.93 2.74 12.35
C ALA A 63 -7.02 3.16 13.51
N CYS A 64 -6.30 4.27 13.33
CA CYS A 64 -6.06 5.14 14.47
C CYS A 64 -7.43 5.46 15.07
N LYS A 65 -7.63 5.15 16.36
CA LYS A 65 -8.72 5.77 17.13
C LYS A 65 -8.46 7.26 17.28
#